data_AF-E1SNB3-F1
#
_entry.id   AF-E1SNB3-F1
#
_cell.length_a   1.000
_cell.length_b   1.000
_cell.length_c   1.000
_cell.angle_alpha   90.00
_cell.angle_beta   90.00
_cell.angle_gamma   90.00
#
_symmetry.space_group_name_H-M   'P 1'
#
loop_
_entity.id
_entity.type
_entity.pdbx_description
1 polymer ?
#
loop_
_entity_poly.entity_id
_entity_poly.type
_entity_poly.pdbx_seq_one_letter_code
_entity_poly.pdbx_strand_id
1 'polypeptide(L)'
;MRIWRILVLAAAMAMGAPAWGASLVDTLVSELGITEDQAIGGAGALMAYAKQDLGSEDWSQLAELVPEASTLAESADMGGVMGSLGNVLGDGAGMAQVLEQMSALGLDADTISQFAPVVMDYLKQQGGEDLIGTLTKLWSP
;
A
#
# COMPACT_ATOMS: atom_id res chain seq x y z
N MET A 1 11.73 -24.19 34.15
CA MET A 1 10.61 -23.56 34.90
C MET A 1 10.67 -22.08 34.60
N ARG A 2 9.75 -21.38 33.94
CA ARG A 2 8.30 -21.53 33.65
C ARG A 2 8.06 -20.94 32.22
N ILE A 3 7.75 -21.74 31.21
CA ILE A 3 6.45 -21.81 30.52
C ILE A 3 5.54 -20.56 30.69
N TRP A 4 5.17 -19.91 29.56
CA TRP A 4 3.80 -19.56 29.09
C TRP A 4 3.88 -18.49 27.98
N ARG A 5 3.67 -18.85 26.71
CA ARG A 5 2.37 -18.81 25.99
C ARG A 5 1.92 -17.38 25.64
N ILE A 6 2.27 -16.92 24.44
CA ILE A 6 1.29 -16.24 23.58
C ILE A 6 1.36 -16.94 22.22
N LEU A 7 0.41 -17.87 22.04
CA LEU A 7 -0.02 -18.31 20.72
C LEU A 7 -0.62 -17.07 20.04
N VAL A 8 0.15 -16.40 19.20
CA VAL A 8 -0.47 -15.59 18.14
C VAL A 8 -0.94 -16.60 17.12
N LEU A 9 -2.25 -16.84 17.17
CA LEU A 9 -2.98 -17.62 16.20
C LEU A 9 -2.87 -16.88 14.86
N ALA A 10 -1.85 -17.21 14.07
CA ALA A 10 -1.79 -16.83 12.67
C ALA A 10 -2.97 -17.51 11.99
N ALA A 11 -4.07 -16.78 11.83
CA ALA A 11 -5.20 -17.19 11.03
C ALA A 11 -4.77 -17.14 9.57
N ALA A 12 -4.19 -18.25 9.12
CA ALA A 12 -4.02 -18.57 7.71
C ALA A 12 -5.41 -18.73 7.08
N MET A 13 -5.92 -17.69 6.44
CA MET A 13 -6.93 -17.77 5.37
C MET A 13 -6.82 -16.55 4.45
N ALA A 14 -5.94 -16.64 3.45
CA ALA A 14 -6.13 -15.98 2.17
C ALA A 14 -5.99 -17.05 1.09
N MET A 15 -7.14 -17.61 0.69
CA MET A 15 -7.27 -18.38 -0.54
C MET A 15 -7.42 -17.41 -1.72
N GLY A 16 -6.47 -17.47 -2.66
CA GLY A 16 -6.48 -16.80 -3.98
C GLY A 16 -5.32 -15.80 -4.10
N ALA A 17 -4.36 -15.90 -5.01
CA ALA A 17 -4.38 -16.47 -6.36
C ALA A 17 -2.97 -16.90 -6.83
N PRO A 18 -2.85 -17.78 -7.84
CA PRO A 18 -1.62 -17.88 -8.61
C PRO A 18 -1.57 -16.74 -9.62
N ALA A 19 -0.92 -15.63 -9.27
CA ALA A 19 -0.46 -14.66 -10.28
C ALA A 19 0.93 -15.11 -10.72
N TRP A 20 1.21 -15.19 -12.02
CA TRP A 20 2.55 -15.48 -12.53
C TRP A 20 3.51 -14.28 -12.39
N GLY A 21 3.45 -13.59 -11.25
CA GLY A 21 4.30 -12.50 -10.81
C GLY A 21 4.23 -12.41 -9.28
N ALA A 22 5.34 -12.04 -8.63
CA ALA A 22 5.34 -11.78 -7.20
C ALA A 22 4.27 -10.72 -6.88
N SER A 23 3.60 -10.80 -5.72
CA SER A 23 2.66 -9.74 -5.33
C SER A 23 3.39 -8.42 -5.12
N LEU A 24 2.66 -7.30 -5.11
CA LEU A 24 3.21 -6.00 -4.76
C LEU A 24 3.78 -6.02 -3.33
N VAL A 25 3.09 -6.69 -2.40
CA VAL A 25 3.53 -6.82 -1.01
C VAL A 25 4.85 -7.59 -0.92
N ASP A 26 4.97 -8.73 -1.62
CA ASP A 26 6.22 -9.50 -1.68
C ASP A 26 7.37 -8.69 -2.28
N THR A 27 7.07 -7.91 -3.33
CA THR A 27 8.04 -7.03 -3.99
C THR A 27 8.55 -5.96 -3.01
N LEU A 28 7.66 -5.31 -2.26
CA LEU A 28 8.03 -4.31 -1.27
C LEU A 28 8.85 -4.91 -0.13
N VAL A 29 8.47 -6.08 0.37
CA VAL A 29 9.23 -6.81 1.41
C VAL A 29 10.64 -7.14 0.91
N SER A 30 10.75 -7.66 -0.31
CA SER A 30 12.04 -8.07 -0.89
C SER A 30 12.96 -6.90 -1.22
N GLU A 31 12.42 -5.84 -1.83
CA GLU A 31 13.20 -4.69 -2.31
C GLU A 31 13.56 -3.73 -1.18
N LEU A 32 12.67 -3.56 -0.19
CA LEU A 32 12.86 -2.58 0.90
C LEU A 32 13.35 -3.21 2.20
N GLY A 33 13.34 -4.55 2.32
CA GLY A 33 13.75 -5.25 3.54
C GLY A 33 12.84 -5.00 4.74
N ILE A 34 11.56 -4.69 4.49
CA ILE A 34 10.54 -4.37 5.50
C ILE A 34 9.71 -5.61 5.88
N THR A 35 8.88 -5.51 6.92
CA THR A 35 7.93 -6.58 7.26
C THR A 35 6.72 -6.57 6.34
N GLU A 36 6.03 -7.71 6.26
CA GLU A 36 4.77 -7.84 5.53
C GLU A 36 3.72 -6.83 6.03
N ASP A 37 3.58 -6.66 7.35
CA ASP A 37 2.67 -5.67 7.93
C ASP A 37 3.01 -4.23 7.51
N GLN A 38 4.29 -3.89 7.43
CA GLN A 38 4.75 -2.58 6.96
C GLN A 38 4.47 -2.38 5.47
N ALA A 39 4.68 -3.41 4.67
CA ALA A 39 4.37 -3.39 3.24
C ALA A 39 2.86 -3.24 3.00
N ILE A 40 2.02 -4.00 3.71
CA ILE A 40 0.55 -3.90 3.64
C ILE A 40 0.09 -2.51 4.09
N GLY A 41 0.58 -2.00 5.23
CA GLY A 41 0.18 -0.70 5.74
C GLY A 41 0.63 0.46 4.84
N GLY A 42 1.87 0.44 4.36
CA GLY A 42 2.41 1.47 3.47
C GLY A 42 1.78 1.43 2.07
N ALA A 43 1.69 0.25 1.46
CA ALA A 43 1.04 0.10 0.16
C ALA A 43 -0.47 0.41 0.27
N GLY A 44 -1.12 -0.01 1.34
CA GLY A 44 -2.52 0.30 1.61
C GLY A 44 -2.78 1.80 1.69
N ALA A 45 -1.93 2.55 2.38
CA ALA A 45 -2.03 4.00 2.45
C ALA A 45 -1.87 4.67 1.07
N LEU A 46 -0.90 4.23 0.26
CA LEU A 46 -0.72 4.71 -1.11
C LEU A 46 -1.92 4.38 -2.01
N MET A 47 -2.43 3.15 -1.92
CA MET A 47 -3.58 2.70 -2.71
C MET A 47 -4.88 3.40 -2.29
N ALA A 48 -5.08 3.65 -1.00
CA ALA A 48 -6.21 4.42 -0.52
C ALA A 48 -6.17 5.87 -1.04
N TYR A 49 -5.00 6.51 -1.01
CA TYR A 49 -4.83 7.84 -1.58
C TYR A 49 -5.05 7.85 -3.10
N ALA A 50 -4.49 6.87 -3.81
CA ALA A 50 -4.73 6.69 -5.24
C ALA A 50 -6.22 6.51 -5.55
N LYS A 51 -6.93 5.66 -4.81
CA LYS A 51 -8.39 5.45 -4.98
C LYS A 51 -9.21 6.72 -4.77
N GLN A 52 -8.74 7.63 -3.92
CA GLN A 52 -9.42 8.88 -3.59
C GLN A 52 -9.20 9.97 -4.65
N ASP A 53 -7.99 10.10 -5.17
CA ASP A 53 -7.62 11.19 -6.10
C ASP A 53 -7.70 10.80 -7.58
N LEU A 54 -7.44 9.51 -7.89
CA LEU A 54 -7.60 9.01 -9.25
C LEU A 54 -9.06 8.98 -9.67
N GLY A 55 -9.29 9.24 -10.96
CA GLY A 55 -10.58 8.97 -11.57
C GLY A 55 -10.89 7.47 -11.62
N SER A 56 -12.17 7.12 -11.77
CA SER A 56 -12.64 5.74 -11.78
C SER A 56 -11.98 4.87 -12.87
N GLU A 57 -11.61 5.46 -14.01
CA GLU A 57 -10.93 4.79 -15.12
C GLU A 57 -9.50 4.42 -14.76
N ASP A 58 -8.71 5.39 -14.27
CA ASP A 58 -7.33 5.18 -13.85
C ASP A 58 -7.24 4.18 -12.67
N TRP A 59 -8.18 4.26 -11.73
CA TRP A 59 -8.26 3.30 -10.63
C TRP A 59 -8.58 1.87 -11.13
N SER A 60 -9.48 1.73 -12.10
CA SER A 60 -9.82 0.42 -12.67
C SER A 60 -8.60 -0.21 -13.35
N GLN A 61 -7.85 0.56 -14.13
CA GLN A 61 -6.61 0.10 -14.75
C GLN A 61 -5.57 -0.31 -13.68
N LEU A 62 -5.44 0.47 -12.61
CA LEU A 62 -4.54 0.15 -11.52
C LEU A 62 -4.93 -1.17 -10.84
N ALA A 63 -6.22 -1.38 -10.57
CA ALA A 63 -6.73 -2.59 -9.95
C ALA A 63 -6.60 -3.84 -10.85
N GLU A 64 -6.56 -3.67 -12.18
CA GLU A 64 -6.25 -4.76 -13.11
C GLU A 64 -4.78 -5.17 -13.07
N LEU A 65 -3.87 -4.21 -12.90
CA LEU A 65 -2.42 -4.44 -12.81
C LEU A 65 -1.96 -4.90 -11.43
N VAL A 66 -2.70 -4.51 -10.39
CA VAL A 66 -2.46 -4.86 -9.00
C VAL A 66 -3.74 -5.47 -8.44
N PRO A 67 -3.96 -6.79 -8.61
CA PRO A 67 -5.20 -7.45 -8.19
C PRO A 67 -5.56 -7.22 -6.71
N GLU A 68 -4.55 -7.04 -5.86
CA GLU A 68 -4.69 -6.75 -4.44
C GLU A 68 -4.89 -5.26 -4.10
N ALA A 69 -4.86 -4.33 -5.07
CA ALA A 69 -4.95 -2.89 -4.80
C ALA A 69 -6.22 -2.50 -4.04
N SER A 70 -7.36 -3.11 -4.38
CA SER A 70 -8.62 -2.84 -3.69
C SER A 70 -8.55 -3.30 -2.23
N THR A 71 -8.02 -4.50 -1.98
CA THR A 71 -7.84 -5.05 -0.63
C THR A 71 -6.83 -4.24 0.18
N LEU A 72 -5.74 -3.77 -0.44
CA LEU A 72 -4.76 -2.90 0.20
C LEU A 72 -5.38 -1.54 0.57
N ALA A 73 -6.09 -0.90 -0.35
CA ALA A 73 -6.79 0.35 -0.06
C ALA A 73 -7.81 0.20 1.09
N GLU A 74 -8.50 -0.94 1.16
CA GLU A 74 -9.43 -1.26 2.24
C GLU A 74 -8.71 -1.62 3.56
N SER A 75 -7.51 -2.20 3.50
CA SER A 75 -6.72 -2.50 4.70
C SER A 75 -6.30 -1.22 5.44
N ALA A 76 -6.08 -0.12 4.70
CA ALA A 76 -5.90 1.19 5.28
C ALA A 76 -7.18 1.66 6.01
N ASP A 77 -8.36 1.39 5.47
CA ASP A 77 -9.64 1.68 6.15
C ASP A 77 -9.77 0.94 7.49
N MET A 78 -9.43 -0.36 7.51
CA MET A 78 -9.48 -1.20 8.71
C MET A 78 -8.43 -0.86 9.77
N GLY A 79 -7.28 -0.30 9.37
CA GLY A 79 -6.24 0.19 10.29
C GLY A 79 -6.59 1.51 10.99
N GLY A 80 -7.78 2.07 10.74
CA GLY A 80 -8.14 3.42 11.19
C GLY A 80 -7.50 4.52 10.34
N VAL A 81 -6.84 4.18 9.23
CA VAL A 81 -6.17 5.13 8.34
C VAL A 81 -7.19 5.88 7.51
N MET A 82 -8.19 5.20 6.95
CA MET A 82 -9.28 5.90 6.25
C MET A 82 -10.28 6.55 7.22
N GLY A 83 -10.41 6.04 8.45
CA GLY A 83 -11.21 6.68 9.51
C GLY A 83 -10.56 7.95 10.06
N SER A 84 -9.22 8.01 10.08
CA SER A 84 -8.46 9.22 10.40
C SER A 84 -8.44 10.17 9.21
N LEU A 85 -8.05 9.75 8.00
CA LEU A 85 -8.19 10.51 6.74
C LEU A 85 -9.63 11.03 6.54
N GLY A 86 -10.61 10.19 6.90
CA GLY A 86 -12.06 10.41 6.90
C GLY A 86 -12.55 11.45 7.91
N ASN A 87 -11.86 11.61 9.03
CA ASN A 87 -12.13 12.69 9.99
C ASN A 87 -11.31 13.95 9.71
N VAL A 88 -10.23 13.86 8.92
CA VAL A 88 -9.48 15.01 8.40
C VAL A 88 -9.94 15.43 6.98
N LEU A 89 -11.16 15.03 6.56
CA LEU A 89 -11.84 15.37 5.28
C LEU A 89 -12.18 16.87 5.12
N GLY A 90 -11.32 17.76 5.60
CA GLY A 90 -11.21 19.11 5.09
C GLY A 90 -9.96 19.22 4.22
N ASP A 91 -10.14 19.09 2.90
CA ASP A 91 -9.25 19.63 1.84
C ASP A 91 -7.76 19.23 1.80
N GLY A 92 -7.25 18.34 2.67
CA GLY A 92 -5.79 18.18 2.84
C GLY A 92 -5.24 16.78 3.07
N ALA A 93 -6.05 15.72 2.90
CA ALA A 93 -5.58 14.34 2.95
C ALA A 93 -4.71 14.01 1.72
N GLY A 94 -3.49 14.53 1.69
CA GLY A 94 -2.52 14.36 0.62
C GLY A 94 -1.41 13.38 0.99
N MET A 95 -0.41 13.31 0.11
CA MET A 95 0.79 12.46 0.30
C MET A 95 1.44 12.66 1.69
N ALA A 96 1.39 13.85 2.29
CA ALA A 96 1.92 14.09 3.63
C ALA A 96 1.32 13.17 4.71
N GLN A 97 0.01 12.88 4.63
CA GLN A 97 -0.64 11.99 5.58
C GLN A 97 -0.19 10.54 5.38
N VAL A 98 -0.04 10.11 4.12
CA VAL A 98 0.51 8.78 3.78
C VAL A 98 1.90 8.60 4.40
N LEU A 99 2.77 9.60 4.26
CA LEU A 99 4.12 9.58 4.84
C LEU A 99 4.09 9.50 6.37
N GLU A 100 3.21 10.26 7.04
CA GLU A 100 3.06 10.22 8.50
C GLU A 100 2.61 8.83 8.98
N GLN A 101 1.69 8.18 8.27
CA GLN A 101 1.25 6.82 8.61
C GLN A 101 2.37 5.81 8.46
N MET A 102 3.12 5.87 7.35
CA MET A 102 4.28 5.00 7.16
C MET A 102 5.30 5.19 8.29
N SER A 103 5.55 6.44 8.70
CA SER A 103 6.43 6.72 9.84
C SER A 103 5.87 6.17 11.16
N ALA A 104 4.56 6.24 11.39
CA ALA A 104 3.91 5.65 12.56
C ALA A 104 4.00 4.11 12.59
N LEU A 105 4.13 3.45 11.44
CA LEU A 105 4.44 2.01 11.30
C LEU A 105 5.92 1.68 11.57
N GLY A 106 6.73 2.68 11.93
CA GLY A 106 8.16 2.52 12.21
C GLY A 106 9.03 2.45 10.96
N LEU A 107 8.51 2.85 9.79
CA LEU A 107 9.33 3.00 8.59
C LEU A 107 10.19 4.26 8.71
N ASP A 108 11.47 4.12 8.39
CA ASP A 108 12.38 5.26 8.27
C ASP A 108 12.16 6.05 6.97
N ALA A 109 12.59 7.30 6.97
CA ALA A 109 12.39 8.23 5.85
C ALA A 109 13.02 7.76 4.54
N ASP A 110 14.16 7.06 4.62
CA ASP A 110 14.82 6.49 3.44
C ASP A 110 13.94 5.42 2.80
N THR A 111 13.41 4.49 3.61
CA THR A 111 12.50 3.44 3.15
C THR A 111 11.18 4.01 2.60
N ILE A 112 10.58 4.98 3.31
CA ILE A 112 9.36 5.68 2.88
C ILE A 112 9.55 6.31 1.50
N SER A 113 10.71 6.92 1.25
CA SER A 113 11.02 7.56 -0.04
C SER A 113 11.14 6.56 -1.19
N GLN A 114 11.38 5.29 -0.91
CA GLN A 114 11.48 4.23 -1.92
C GLN A 114 10.15 3.53 -2.23
N PHE A 115 9.11 3.68 -1.39
CA PHE A 115 7.82 3.03 -1.62
C PHE A 115 7.21 3.39 -2.97
N ALA A 116 7.02 4.68 -3.25
CA ALA A 116 6.42 5.11 -4.51
C ALA A 116 7.24 4.67 -5.74
N PRO A 117 8.57 4.83 -5.79
CA PRO A 117 9.41 4.27 -6.86
C PRO A 117 9.25 2.77 -7.08
N VAL A 118 9.26 1.96 -6.02
CA VAL A 118 9.14 0.50 -6.13
C VAL A 118 7.76 0.10 -6.64
N VAL A 119 6.69 0.75 -6.16
CA VAL A 119 5.32 0.52 -6.68
C VAL A 119 5.23 0.92 -8.15
N MET A 120 5.88 2.03 -8.55
CA MET A 120 5.91 2.50 -9.93
C MET A 120 6.63 1.51 -10.85
N ASP A 121 7.75 0.96 -10.41
CA ASP A 121 8.51 -0.04 -11.16
C ASP A 121 7.79 -1.38 -11.23
N TYR A 122 7.03 -1.75 -10.19
CA TYR A 122 6.10 -2.88 -10.25
C TYR A 122 5.05 -2.65 -11.34
N LEU A 123 4.37 -1.50 -11.35
CA LEU A 123 3.34 -1.18 -12.34
C LEU A 123 3.86 -1.18 -13.77
N LYS A 124 5.07 -0.65 -14.01
CA LYS A 124 5.72 -0.72 -15.34
C LYS A 124 5.92 -2.16 -15.80
N GLN A 125 6.36 -3.05 -14.91
CA GLN A 125 6.54 -4.47 -15.24
C GLN A 125 5.22 -5.17 -15.57
N GLN A 126 4.11 -4.69 -15.01
CA GLN A 126 2.76 -5.19 -15.32
C GLN A 126 2.15 -4.56 -16.59
N GLY A 127 2.84 -3.60 -17.23
CA GLY A 127 2.35 -2.90 -18.43
C GLY A 127 1.52 -1.65 -18.16
N GLY A 128 1.59 -1.09 -16.94
CA GLY A 128 0.86 0.11 -16.53
C GLY A 128 1.47 1.45 -16.95
N GLU A 129 2.20 1.50 -18.06
CA GLU A 129 2.96 2.68 -18.49
C GLU A 129 2.09 3.93 -18.62
N ASP A 130 0.83 3.76 -19.03
CA ASP A 130 -0.16 4.84 -19.19
C ASP A 130 -0.54 5.50 -17.85
N LEU A 131 -0.50 4.75 -16.75
CA LEU A 131 -0.84 5.24 -15.40
C LEU A 131 0.33 5.94 -14.70
N ILE A 132 1.57 5.60 -15.07
CA ILE A 132 2.77 6.09 -14.39
C ILE A 132 2.81 7.61 -14.35
N GLY A 133 2.40 8.28 -15.43
CA GLY A 133 2.40 9.75 -15.51
C GLY A 133 1.43 10.41 -14.52
N THR A 134 0.26 9.81 -14.29
CA THR A 134 -0.74 10.30 -13.33
C THR A 134 -0.30 10.00 -11.91
N LEU A 135 0.11 8.76 -11.65
CA LEU A 135 0.57 8.31 -10.33
C LEU A 135 1.82 9.03 -9.85
N THR A 136 2.74 9.35 -10.76
CA THR A 136 3.94 10.13 -10.41
C THR A 136 3.57 11.52 -9.91
N LYS A 137 2.59 12.18 -10.53
CA LYS A 137 2.12 13.50 -10.07
C LYS A 137 1.42 13.42 -8.72
N LEU A 138 0.79 12.28 -8.44
CA LEU A 138 0.04 12.06 -7.21
C LEU A 138 0.96 11.75 -6.03
N TRP A 139 1.91 10.82 -6.21
CA TRP A 139 2.76 10.31 -5.14
C TRP A 139 4.09 11.06 -4.99
N SER A 140 4.45 11.92 -5.94
CA SER A 140 5.57 12.85 -5.72
C SER A 140 5.10 13.99 -4.82
N PRO A 141 5.70 14.19 -3.64
CA PRO A 141 5.49 15.40 -2.85
C PRO A 141 5.99 16.66 -3.56
#